data_AF-A0A4Y8UV70-F1
#
_entry.id   AF-A0A4Y8UV70-F1
#
_cell.length_a   1.000
_cell.length_b   1.000
_cell.length_c   1.000
_cell.angle_alpha   90.00
_cell.angle_beta   90.00
_cell.angle_gamma   90.00
#
_symmetry.space_group_name_H-M   'P 1'
#
loop_
_entity.id
_entity.type
_entity.pdbx_description
1 polymer ?
#
loop_
_entity_poly.entity_id
_entity_poly.type
_entity_poly.pdbx_seq_one_letter_code
_entity_poly.pdbx_strand_id
1 'polypeptide(L)'
;MANIYYEIGVAQAMGKETVIVKSPGFKVASDLMRTEYIVFNDNFDESFSKFLRDVEERAEHYEMMADQLERNPVLSLDYLRRVFLITGNNELRQSAKDLLKGANVEHRAKNSVEVLAAGF
;
A
#
# COMPACT_ATOMS: atom_id res chain seq x y z
N MET A 1 7.99 -9.72 23.03
CA MET A 1 8.24 -10.33 21.71
C MET A 1 7.30 -9.66 20.73
N ALA A 2 7.85 -8.98 19.72
CA ALA A 2 7.08 -8.45 18.60
C ALA A 2 6.68 -9.61 17.68
N ASN A 3 5.40 -9.67 17.28
CA ASN A 3 4.91 -10.71 16.40
C ASN A 3 4.95 -10.18 14.96
N ILE A 4 6.00 -10.53 14.23
CA ILE A 4 6.22 -10.13 12.83
C ILE A 4 5.01 -10.47 11.94
N TYR A 5 4.27 -11.56 12.22
CA TYR A 5 3.05 -11.90 11.47
C TYR A 5 1.96 -10.85 11.61
N TYR A 6 1.75 -10.37 12.85
CA TYR A 6 0.76 -9.35 13.13
C TYR A 6 1.14 -8.02 12.48
N GLU A 7 2.41 -7.64 12.59
CA GLU A 7 2.91 -6.38 12.03
C GLU A 7 2.80 -6.35 10.50
N ILE A 8 3.19 -7.44 9.83
CA ILE A 8 3.04 -7.56 8.37
C ILE A 8 1.57 -7.53 7.98
N GLY A 9 0.71 -8.28 8.67
CA GLY A 9 -0.72 -8.30 8.39
C GLY A 9 -1.36 -6.93 8.54
N VAL A 10 -1.01 -6.18 9.60
CA VAL A 10 -1.50 -4.82 9.83
C VAL A 10 -0.96 -3.87 8.77
N ALA A 11 0.33 -3.93 8.43
CA ALA A 11 0.92 -3.07 7.41
C ALA A 11 0.24 -3.26 6.04
N GLN A 12 0.03 -4.52 5.64
CA GLN A 12 -0.64 -4.86 4.38
C GLN A 12 -2.11 -4.44 4.37
N ALA A 13 -2.83 -4.64 5.48
CA ALA A 13 -4.22 -4.17 5.63
C ALA A 13 -4.33 -2.63 5.57
N MET A 14 -3.26 -1.93 5.93
CA MET A 14 -3.17 -0.47 5.82
C MET A 14 -2.67 0.02 4.44
N GLY A 15 -2.43 -0.90 3.50
CA GLY A 15 -1.97 -0.57 2.14
C GLY A 15 -0.48 -0.25 2.03
N LYS A 16 0.34 -0.59 3.03
CA LYS A 16 1.79 -0.41 2.96
C LYS A 16 2.43 -1.56 2.18
N GLU A 17 3.38 -1.23 1.32
CA GLU A 17 4.28 -2.21 0.72
C GLU A 17 5.20 -2.80 1.79
N THR A 18 5.44 -4.10 1.73
CA THR A 18 6.22 -4.83 2.73
C THR A 18 7.19 -5.78 2.06
N VAL A 19 8.43 -5.83 2.54
CA VAL A 19 9.42 -6.84 2.15
C VAL A 19 10.00 -7.50 3.40
N ILE A 20 10.18 -8.82 3.34
CA ILE A 20 10.84 -9.57 4.40
C ILE A 20 12.29 -9.81 4.00
N VAL A 21 13.23 -9.36 4.82
CA VAL A 21 14.64 -9.71 4.67
C VAL A 21 14.96 -10.86 5.61
N LYS A 22 15.50 -11.96 5.06
CA LYS A 22 15.87 -13.14 5.85
C LYS A 22 17.35 -13.44 5.78
N SER A 23 17.91 -13.94 6.88
CA SER A 23 19.29 -14.42 6.91
C SER A 23 19.49 -15.66 6.01
N PRO A 24 20.71 -15.91 5.52
CA PRO A 24 21.07 -17.14 4.83
C PRO A 24 20.75 -18.38 5.67
N GLY A 25 20.25 -19.44 5.04
CA GLY A 25 19.93 -20.71 5.72
C GLY A 25 18.70 -20.67 6.63
N PHE A 26 18.12 -19.50 6.90
CA PHE A 26 16.87 -19.42 7.64
C PHE A 26 15.73 -20.05 6.84
N LYS A 27 15.05 -21.02 7.47
CA LYS A 27 13.83 -21.62 6.95
C LYS A 27 12.65 -20.74 7.35
N VAL A 28 12.05 -20.14 6.34
CA VAL A 28 10.83 -19.33 6.49
C VAL A 28 9.74 -20.21 7.10
N ALA A 29 9.02 -19.67 8.10
CA ALA A 29 7.87 -20.36 8.67
C ALA A 29 6.81 -20.61 7.59
N SER A 30 6.02 -21.69 7.74
CA SER A 30 4.99 -22.07 6.76
C SER A 30 4.06 -20.91 6.39
N ASP A 31 3.76 -20.04 7.35
CA ASP A 31 2.86 -18.90 7.19
C ASP A 31 3.41 -17.80 6.26
N LEU A 32 4.73 -17.74 6.06
CA LEU A 32 5.42 -16.75 5.20
C LEU A 32 5.93 -17.35 3.89
N MET A 33 5.66 -18.62 3.60
CA MET A 33 6.08 -19.29 2.36
C MET A 33 5.53 -18.61 1.10
N ARG A 34 4.41 -17.88 1.22
CA ARG A 34 3.76 -17.15 0.12
C ARG A 34 4.12 -15.67 0.08
N THR A 35 4.95 -15.19 1.00
CA THR A 35 5.36 -13.79 1.05
C THR A 35 6.64 -13.59 0.25
N GLU A 36 6.76 -12.47 -0.42
CA GLU A 36 7.99 -12.06 -1.09
C GLU A 36 9.08 -11.82 -0.04
N TYR A 37 10.25 -12.44 -0.24
CA TYR A 37 11.40 -12.27 0.64
C TYR A 37 12.68 -12.08 -0.14
N ILE A 38 13.58 -11.30 0.46
CA ILE A 38 14.95 -11.10 -0.01
C ILE A 38 15.88 -11.82 0.96
N VAL A 39 16.80 -12.62 0.43
CA VAL A 39 17.85 -13.25 1.24
C VAL A 39 18.99 -12.27 1.40
N PHE A 40 19.44 -12.04 2.63
CA PHE A 40 20.62 -11.22 2.91
C PHE A 40 21.89 -12.00 2.55
N ASN A 41 22.37 -11.84 1.32
CA ASN A 41 23.56 -12.48 0.76
C ASN A 41 24.39 -11.46 -0.05
N ASP A 42 25.40 -11.92 -0.78
CA ASP A 42 26.28 -11.06 -1.57
C ASP A 42 25.56 -10.26 -2.67
N ASN A 43 24.34 -10.68 -3.08
CA ASN A 43 23.49 -10.01 -4.07
C ASN A 43 22.33 -9.23 -3.42
N PHE A 44 22.39 -8.99 -2.10
CA PHE A 44 21.32 -8.32 -1.36
C PHE A 44 21.02 -6.93 -1.92
N ASP A 45 22.06 -6.12 -2.16
CA ASP A 45 21.91 -4.74 -2.61
C ASP A 45 21.19 -4.66 -3.96
N GLU A 46 21.52 -5.56 -4.90
CA GLU A 46 20.85 -5.65 -6.20
C GLU A 46 19.39 -6.04 -6.04
N SER A 47 19.12 -7.06 -5.23
CA SER A 47 17.76 -7.57 -4.99
C SER A 47 16.89 -6.53 -4.29
N PHE A 48 17.45 -5.82 -3.30
CA PHE A 48 16.75 -4.77 -2.57
C PHE A 48 16.51 -3.54 -3.44
N SER A 49 17.50 -3.13 -4.24
CA SER A 49 17.34 -2.03 -5.19
C SER A 49 16.32 -2.35 -6.29
N LYS A 50 16.23 -3.62 -6.70
CA LYS A 50 15.16 -4.07 -7.59
C LYS A 50 13.79 -3.92 -6.92
N PHE A 51 13.63 -4.42 -5.70
CA PHE A 51 12.38 -4.25 -4.96
C PHE A 51 11.95 -2.78 -4.84
N LEU A 52 12.88 -1.86 -4.54
CA LEU A 52 12.57 -0.43 -4.47
C LEU A 52 12.06 0.14 -5.81
N ARG A 53 12.69 -0.23 -6.92
CA ARG A 53 12.22 0.16 -8.27
C ARG A 53 10.84 -0.41 -8.57
N ASP A 54 10.61 -1.68 -8.26
CA ASP A 54 9.30 -2.32 -8.45
C ASP A 54 8.21 -1.62 -7.60
N VAL A 55 8.55 -1.11 -6.40
CA VAL A 55 7.63 -0.33 -5.56
C VAL A 55 7.31 1.03 -6.18
N GLU A 56 8.30 1.71 -6.78
CA GLU A 56 8.07 2.96 -7.51
C GLU A 56 7.15 2.74 -8.72
N GLU A 57 7.40 1.70 -9.53
CA GLU A 57 6.55 1.34 -10.67
C GLU A 57 5.10 1.00 -10.23
N ARG A 58 4.94 0.35 -9.08
CA ARG A 58 3.60 0.09 -8.51
C ARG A 58 2.86 1.37 -8.16
N ALA A 59 3.54 2.42 -7.71
CA ALA A 59 2.90 3.70 -7.42
C ALA A 59 2.28 4.31 -8.68
N GLU A 60 3.01 4.31 -9.80
CA GLU A 60 2.48 4.79 -11.10
C GLU A 60 1.24 4.00 -11.53
N HIS A 61 1.30 2.66 -11.39
CA HIS A 61 0.15 1.82 -11.70
C HIS A 61 -1.05 2.09 -10.78
N TYR A 62 -0.83 2.29 -9.47
CA TYR A 62 -1.90 2.61 -8.53
C TYR A 62 -2.56 3.95 -8.83
N GLU A 63 -1.78 4.96 -9.22
CA GLU A 63 -2.31 6.26 -9.62
C GLU A 63 -3.23 6.14 -10.84
N MET A 64 -2.76 5.44 -11.89
CA MET A 64 -3.59 5.14 -13.07
C MET A 64 -4.88 4.40 -12.71
N MET A 65 -4.81 3.42 -11.80
CA MET A 65 -5.99 2.68 -11.36
C MET A 65 -6.97 3.54 -10.57
N ALA A 66 -6.48 4.47 -9.73
CA ALA A 66 -7.32 5.41 -9.00
C ALA A 66 -8.15 6.27 -9.96
N ASP A 67 -7.54 6.78 -11.04
CA ASP A 67 -8.22 7.60 -12.03
C ASP A 67 -9.25 6.81 -12.85
N GLN A 68 -8.96 5.55 -13.18
CA GLN A 68 -9.87 4.71 -13.95
C GLN A 68 -11.10 4.26 -13.16
N LEU A 69 -11.00 4.24 -11.83
CA LEU A 69 -12.00 3.66 -10.93
C LEU A 69 -12.90 4.69 -10.26
N GLU A 70 -13.03 5.92 -10.79
CA GLU A 70 -13.90 6.97 -10.22
C GLU A 70 -15.33 6.49 -9.87
N ARG A 71 -15.85 5.49 -10.60
CA ARG A 71 -17.17 4.86 -10.33
C ARG A 71 -17.23 4.01 -9.06
N ASN A 72 -16.08 3.68 -8.48
CA ASN A 72 -15.91 3.01 -7.18
C ASN A 72 -15.01 3.86 -6.26
N PRO A 73 -15.63 4.82 -5.53
CA PRO A 73 -14.89 5.75 -4.68
C PRO A 73 -14.02 5.09 -3.61
N VAL A 74 -14.48 4.00 -3.00
CA VAL A 74 -13.74 3.28 -1.95
C VAL A 74 -12.42 2.75 -2.51
N LEU A 75 -12.48 2.10 -3.68
CA LEU A 75 -11.31 1.48 -4.28
C LEU A 75 -10.33 2.53 -4.82
N SER A 76 -10.86 3.62 -5.38
CA SER A 76 -10.04 4.75 -5.82
C SER A 76 -9.30 5.39 -4.65
N LEU A 77 -9.96 5.58 -3.51
CA LEU A 77 -9.33 6.09 -2.29
C LEU A 77 -8.26 5.15 -1.73
N ASP A 78 -8.47 3.82 -1.80
CA ASP A 78 -7.43 2.85 -1.41
C ASP A 78 -6.20 2.98 -2.31
N TYR A 79 -6.38 3.08 -3.63
CA TYR A 79 -5.26 3.27 -4.55
C TYR A 79 -4.53 4.61 -4.32
N LEU A 80 -5.24 5.73 -4.17
CA LEU A 80 -4.62 7.03 -3.83
C LEU A 80 -3.83 6.96 -2.52
N ARG A 81 -4.35 6.26 -1.51
CA ARG A 81 -3.65 6.05 -0.25
C ARG A 81 -2.35 5.28 -0.44
N ARG A 82 -2.35 4.22 -1.27
CA ARG A 82 -1.15 3.43 -1.57
C ARG A 82 -0.09 4.28 -2.27
N VAL A 83 -0.48 5.07 -3.27
CA VAL A 83 0.42 6.01 -3.94
C VAL A 83 1.01 7.00 -2.94
N PHE A 84 0.19 7.56 -2.05
CA PHE A 84 0.64 8.48 -1.00
C PHE A 84 1.64 7.83 -0.04
N LEU A 85 1.41 6.58 0.36
CA LEU A 85 2.32 5.86 1.25
C LEU A 85 3.68 5.57 0.62
N ILE A 86 3.76 5.45 -0.71
CA ILE A 86 5.00 5.21 -1.45
C ILE A 86 5.72 6.54 -1.72
N THR A 87 5.00 7.53 -2.24
CA THR A 87 5.58 8.78 -2.78
C THR A 87 5.64 9.93 -1.78
N GLY A 88 4.77 9.93 -0.76
CA GLY A 88 4.57 11.07 0.13
C GLY A 88 3.95 12.30 -0.54
N ASN A 89 3.42 12.19 -1.77
CA ASN A 89 2.86 13.33 -2.50
C ASN A 89 1.57 13.85 -1.84
N ASN A 90 1.63 15.03 -1.23
CA ASN A 90 0.48 15.64 -0.55
C ASN A 90 -0.67 16.04 -1.49
N GLU A 91 -0.43 16.18 -2.79
CA GLU A 91 -1.47 16.50 -3.78
C GLU A 91 -2.54 15.41 -3.85
N LEU A 92 -2.17 14.15 -3.59
CA LEU A 92 -3.09 13.01 -3.57
C LEU A 92 -4.18 13.14 -2.50
N ARG A 93 -3.89 13.86 -1.40
CA ARG A 93 -4.89 14.18 -0.38
C ARG A 93 -5.96 15.13 -0.92
N GLN A 94 -5.58 16.02 -1.85
CA GLN A 94 -6.52 16.89 -2.51
C GLN A 94 -7.38 16.11 -3.50
N SER A 95 -6.78 15.23 -4.31
CA SER A 95 -7.51 14.31 -5.20
C SER A 95 -8.53 13.45 -4.44
N ALA A 96 -8.14 12.92 -3.27
CA ALA A 96 -9.06 12.15 -2.42
C ALA A 96 -10.27 12.98 -1.93
N LYS A 97 -10.06 14.26 -1.56
CA LYS A 97 -11.15 15.16 -1.16
C LYS A 97 -12.08 15.48 -2.31
N ASP A 98 -11.53 15.72 -3.49
CA ASP A 98 -12.33 16.05 -4.67
C ASP A 98 -13.15 14.85 -5.15
N LEU A 99 -12.58 13.65 -5.04
CA LEU A 99 -13.28 12.39 -5.28
C LEU A 99 -14.47 12.20 -4.31
N LEU A 100 -14.29 12.48 -3.02
CA LEU A 100 -15.37 12.41 -2.02
C LEU A 100 -16.52 13.39 -2.32
N LYS A 101 -16.18 14.61 -2.74
CA LYS A 101 -17.17 15.63 -3.15
C LYS A 101 -17.93 15.18 -4.38
N GLY A 102 -17.23 14.72 -5.42
CA GLY A 102 -17.82 14.25 -6.67
C GLY A 102 -18.76 13.05 -6.49
N ALA A 103 -18.45 12.19 -5.51
CA ALA A 103 -19.28 11.04 -5.16
C ALA A 103 -20.52 11.38 -4.29
N ASN A 104 -20.78 12.67 -4.00
CA ASN A 104 -21.86 13.15 -3.12
C ASN A 104 -21.88 12.46 -1.74
N VAL A 105 -20.71 12.08 -1.23
CA VAL A 105 -20.56 11.40 0.07
C VAL A 105 -20.88 12.35 1.23
N GLU A 106 -20.89 13.66 1.01
CA GLU A 106 -21.25 14.68 2.02
C GLU A 106 -22.67 14.49 2.60
N HIS A 107 -23.57 13.82 1.87
CA HIS A 107 -24.91 13.46 2.35
C HIS A 107 -24.99 12.09 3.06
N ARG A 108 -23.88 11.33 3.08
CA ARG A 108 -23.79 10.03 3.76
C ARG A 108 -23.34 10.20 5.22
N ALA A 109 -23.50 9.14 6.01
CA ALA A 109 -23.10 9.15 7.41
C ALA A 109 -21.61 9.53 7.57
N LYS A 110 -21.27 10.35 8.58
CA LYS A 110 -19.89 10.77 8.88
C LYS A 110 -18.89 9.62 9.10
N ASN A 111 -19.39 8.40 9.34
CA ASN A 111 -18.60 7.18 9.52
C ASN A 111 -18.66 6.25 8.29
N SER A 112 -18.94 6.80 7.10
CA SER A 112 -18.93 5.98 5.89
C SER A 112 -17.51 5.49 5.58
N VAL A 113 -17.42 4.33 4.94
CA VAL A 113 -16.14 3.69 4.62
C VAL A 113 -15.26 4.61 3.77
N GLU A 114 -15.88 5.39 2.88
CA GLU A 114 -15.22 6.38 2.03
C GLU A 114 -14.57 7.50 2.86
N VAL A 115 -15.27 8.04 3.87
CA VAL A 115 -14.73 9.10 4.73
C VAL A 115 -13.54 8.60 5.55
N LEU A 116 -13.60 7.37 6.06
CA LEU A 116 -12.48 6.74 6.75
C LEU A 116 -11.30 6.45 5.81
N ALA A 117 -11.59 6.02 4.57
CA ALA A 117 -10.58 5.71 3.57
C ALA A 117 -9.80 6.95 3.09
N ALA A 118 -10.40 8.13 3.11
CA ALA A 118 -9.76 9.39 2.72
C ALA A 118 -8.92 10.06 3.83
N GLY A 119 -8.83 9.47 5.03
CA GLY A 119 -8.20 10.07 6.21
C GLY A 119 -6.67 10.01 6.26
N PHE A 120 -5.98 9.82 5.13
CA PHE A 120 -4.52 9.67 5.06
C PHE A 120 -3.77 10.98 4.80
#